data_AF-A0A645BKL7-F1
#
_entry.id   AF-A0A645BKL7-F1
#
_cell.length_a   1.000
_cell.length_b   1.000
_cell.length_c   1.000
_cell.angle_alpha   90.00
_cell.angle_beta   90.00
_cell.angle_gamma   90.00
#
_symmetry.space_group_name_H-M   'P 1'
#
loop_
_entity.id
_entity.type
_entity.pdbx_description
1 polymer ?
#
loop_
_entity_poly.entity_id
_entity_poly.type
_entity_poly.pdbx_seq_one_letter_code
_entity_poly.pdbx_strand_id
1 'polypeptide(L)'
;MRKGQCFHNPYFGCREFPVQFELIEGEAPTSYYCGKKEGEKDLGFMLYDIDFADKMKAIFFRASMVDGVIDVQKCLCNGGVS
;
A
#
# COMPACT_ATOMS: atom_id res chain seq x y z
N MET A 1 -3.49 -2.92 -18.80
CA MET A 1 -4.24 -3.60 -17.71
C MET A 1 -5.63 -4.05 -18.10
N ARG A 2 -6.36 -3.29 -18.90
CA ARG A 2 -7.74 -3.57 -19.35
C ARG A 2 -7.99 -4.95 -20.00
N LYS A 3 -6.95 -5.66 -20.47
CA LYS A 3 -7.01 -7.06 -20.94
C LYS A 3 -6.45 -8.11 -19.96
N GLY A 4 -6.08 -7.71 -18.74
CA GLY A 4 -5.47 -8.59 -17.72
C GLY A 4 -4.06 -9.12 -18.03
N GLN A 5 -3.45 -8.71 -19.16
CA GLN A 5 -2.16 -9.25 -19.59
C GLN A 5 -1.00 -8.75 -18.71
N CYS A 6 -0.11 -9.66 -18.33
CA CYS A 6 1.11 -9.42 -17.54
C CYS A 6 2.26 -10.35 -18.02
N PHE A 7 3.52 -9.93 -17.85
CA PHE A 7 4.69 -10.76 -18.21
C PHE A 7 4.93 -11.87 -17.17
N HIS A 8 4.81 -11.53 -15.89
CA HIS A 8 4.74 -12.47 -14.78
C HIS A 8 3.43 -12.28 -14.04
N ASN A 9 2.85 -13.37 -13.55
CA ASN A 9 1.63 -13.30 -12.76
C ASN A 9 1.93 -12.55 -11.44
N PRO A 10 1.20 -11.46 -11.14
CA PRO A 10 1.42 -10.72 -9.90
C PRO A 10 0.99 -11.55 -8.68
N TYR A 11 1.49 -11.18 -7.50
CA TYR A 11 1.27 -11.91 -6.26
C TYR A 11 1.28 -10.99 -5.03
N PHE A 12 0.66 -11.44 -3.94
CA PHE A 12 0.66 -10.76 -2.65
C PHE A 12 1.87 -11.17 -1.80
N GLY A 13 2.96 -10.41 -1.89
CA GLY A 13 4.16 -10.60 -1.09
C GLY A 13 5.01 -11.80 -1.52
N CYS A 14 4.44 -13.01 -1.46
CA CYS A 14 5.11 -14.26 -1.83
C CYS A 14 4.47 -14.90 -3.08
N ARG A 15 5.26 -15.66 -3.86
CA ARG A 15 4.86 -16.20 -5.19
C ARG A 15 3.73 -17.22 -5.11
N GLU A 16 3.53 -17.80 -3.94
CA GLU A 16 2.50 -18.78 -3.60
C GLU A 16 1.09 -18.17 -3.60
N PHE A 17 0.98 -16.84 -3.55
CA PHE A 17 -0.29 -16.11 -3.43
C PHE A 17 -0.57 -15.28 -4.69
N PRO A 18 -0.99 -15.90 -5.81
CA PRO A 18 -1.33 -15.18 -7.04
C PRO A 18 -2.48 -14.20 -6.82
N VAL A 19 -2.42 -13.02 -7.44
CA VAL A 19 -3.46 -11.98 -7.28
C VAL A 19 -4.27 -11.79 -8.56
N GLN A 20 -5.58 -11.59 -8.39
CA GLN A 20 -6.49 -11.13 -9.42
C GLN A 20 -6.56 -9.60 -9.38
N PHE A 21 -6.47 -8.95 -10.53
CA PHE A 21 -6.49 -7.50 -10.62
C PHE A 21 -7.34 -7.02 -11.80
N GLU A 22 -7.93 -5.85 -11.64
CA GLU A 22 -8.64 -5.13 -12.69
C GLU A 22 -8.28 -3.65 -12.65
N LEU A 23 -8.47 -2.97 -13.78
CA LEU A 23 -8.27 -1.52 -13.86
C LEU A 23 -9.57 -0.82 -13.45
N ILE A 24 -9.50 0.02 -12.41
CA ILE A 24 -10.61 0.90 -12.03
C ILE A 24 -10.49 2.20 -12.84
N GLU A 25 -11.51 2.53 -13.63
CA GLU A 25 -11.54 3.75 -14.45
C GLU A 25 -12.42 4.87 -13.88
N GLY A 26 -13.25 4.55 -12.89
CA GLY A 26 -14.12 5.49 -12.20
C GLY A 26 -13.68 5.72 -10.77
N GLU A 27 -14.66 5.94 -9.91
CA GLU A 27 -14.42 6.08 -8.47
C GLU A 27 -13.99 4.75 -7.86
N ALA A 28 -13.04 4.82 -6.93
CA ALA A 28 -12.65 3.67 -6.13
C ALA A 28 -13.84 3.22 -5.26
N PRO A 29 -14.03 1.91 -5.05
CA PRO A 29 -15.09 1.42 -4.18
C PRO A 29 -14.90 1.96 -2.76
N THR A 30 -16.01 2.25 -2.09
CA THR A 30 -15.97 2.71 -0.70
C THR A 30 -15.37 1.63 0.21
N SER A 31 -14.37 2.03 0.98
CA SER A 31 -13.73 1.17 1.96
C SER A 31 -14.71 0.73 3.05
N TYR A 32 -14.50 -0.49 3.56
CA TYR A 32 -15.20 -0.98 4.75
C TYR A 32 -15.07 -0.04 5.96
N TYR A 33 -13.97 0.69 6.08
CA TYR A 33 -13.67 1.56 7.22
C TYR A 33 -14.30 2.96 7.11
N CYS A 34 -14.82 3.34 5.94
CA CYS A 34 -15.36 4.67 5.69
C CYS A 34 -16.50 5.03 6.65
N GLY A 35 -16.35 6.13 7.39
CA GLY A 35 -17.36 6.64 8.31
C GLY A 35 -17.57 5.78 9.57
N LYS A 36 -16.71 4.79 9.82
CA LYS A 36 -16.77 3.97 11.04
C LYS A 36 -16.00 4.62 12.18
N LYS A 37 -16.40 4.30 13.42
CA LYS A 37 -15.66 4.72 14.63
C LYS A 37 -14.19 4.26 14.61
N GLU A 38 -13.92 3.15 13.94
CA GLU A 38 -12.58 2.61 13.71
C GLU A 38 -11.95 3.06 12.37
N GLY A 39 -12.48 4.13 11.77
CA GLY A 39 -12.02 4.65 10.48
C GLY A 39 -10.60 5.22 10.54
N GLU A 40 -10.21 5.80 11.69
CA GLU A 40 -8.87 6.31 11.93
C GLU A 40 -8.03 5.30 12.73
N LYS A 41 -6.89 4.87 12.17
CA LYS A 41 -5.95 3.94 12.83
C LYS A 41 -4.51 4.36 12.59
N ASP A 42 -3.72 4.40 13.67
CA ASP A 42 -2.26 4.36 13.58
C ASP A 42 -1.83 2.90 13.46
N LEU A 43 -1.24 2.53 12.32
CA LEU A 43 -0.77 1.18 12.04
C LEU A 43 0.69 0.98 12.48
N GLY A 44 1.33 2.03 13.00
CA GLY A 44 2.73 2.01 13.43
C GLY A 44 3.71 2.05 12.27
N PHE A 45 4.95 1.61 12.52
CA PHE A 45 5.98 1.55 11.49
C PHE A 45 5.73 0.39 10.52
N MET A 46 5.73 0.71 9.23
CA MET A 46 5.60 -0.27 8.14
C MET A 46 6.72 -0.05 7.12
N LEU A 47 7.04 -1.10 6.36
CA LEU A 47 8.00 -1.02 5.26
C LEU A 47 7.42 -0.11 4.16
N TYR A 48 8.17 0.92 3.79
CA TYR A 48 7.86 1.79 2.65
C TYR A 48 8.38 1.17 1.35
N ASP A 49 9.70 0.99 1.26
CA ASP A 49 10.37 0.41 0.10
C ASP A 49 11.80 -0.04 0.46
N ILE A 50 12.51 -0.63 -0.50
CA ILE A 50 13.92 -1.00 -0.40
C ILE A 50 14.73 -0.04 -1.29
N ASP A 51 15.72 0.62 -0.73
CA ASP A 51 16.70 1.37 -1.50
C ASP A 51 17.70 0.40 -2.15
N PHE A 52 17.44 0.08 -3.42
CA PHE A 52 18.31 -0.78 -4.21
C PHE A 52 19.66 -0.12 -4.55
N ALA A 53 19.77 1.22 -4.50
CA ALA A 53 21.02 1.92 -4.75
C ALA A 53 21.91 1.96 -3.50
N ASP A 54 21.31 2.01 -2.31
CA ASP A 54 22.02 1.94 -1.01
C ASP A 54 21.90 0.57 -0.36
N LYS A 55 22.63 -0.42 -0.88
CA LYS A 55 22.83 -1.73 -0.24
C LYS A 55 21.54 -2.47 0.17
N MET A 56 20.45 -2.30 -0.58
CA MET A 56 19.15 -2.92 -0.27
C MET A 56 18.59 -2.48 1.09
N LYS A 57 18.86 -1.23 1.49
CA LYS A 57 18.43 -0.70 2.78
C LYS A 57 16.91 -0.57 2.83
N ALA A 58 16.29 -1.09 3.88
CA ALA A 58 14.85 -0.98 4.09
C ALA A 58 14.50 0.44 4.58
N ILE A 59 13.53 1.08 3.93
CA ILE A 59 12.97 2.37 4.34
C ILE A 59 11.65 2.09 5.03
N PHE A 60 11.43 2.69 6.20
CA PHE A 60 10.20 2.56 6.97
C PHE A 60 9.50 3.91 7.10
N PHE A 61 8.19 3.86 7.29
CA PHE A 61 7.36 5.03 7.55
C PHE A 61 6.30 4.69 8.60
N ARG A 62 5.78 5.70 9.30
CA ARG A 62 4.69 5.51 10.27
C ARG A 62 3.34 5.63 9.56
N ALA A 63 2.73 4.49 9.26
CA ALA A 63 1.50 4.42 8.50
C ALA A 63 0.30 4.84 9.36
N SER A 64 -0.45 5.82 8.87
CA SER A 64 -1.74 6.22 9.43
C SER A 64 -2.82 6.05 8.37
N MET A 65 -3.92 5.41 8.76
CA MET A 65 -5.08 5.14 7.92
C MET A 65 -6.25 6.02 8.37
N VAL A 66 -6.93 6.65 7.41
CA VAL A 66 -8.17 7.39 7.61
C VAL A 66 -9.21 6.88 6.61
N ASP A 67 -10.32 6.36 7.12
CA ASP A 67 -11.42 5.81 6.32
C ASP A 67 -10.99 4.71 5.33
N GLY A 68 -9.92 3.97 5.68
CA GLY A 68 -9.34 2.92 4.84
C GLY A 68 -8.34 3.40 3.80
N VAL A 69 -8.01 4.69 3.79
CA VAL A 69 -7.00 5.28 2.90
C VAL A 69 -5.73 5.54 3.70
N ILE A 70 -4.59 5.10 3.16
CA ILE A 70 -3.26 5.44 3.68
C ILE A 70 -2.61 6.37 2.66
N ASP A 71 -2.44 7.64 3.02
CA ASP A 71 -1.66 8.58 2.22
C ASP A 71 -0.17 8.33 2.47
N VAL A 72 0.43 7.56 1.57
CA VAL A 72 1.82 7.09 1.70
C VAL A 72 2.80 8.27 1.75
N GLN A 73 2.61 9.29 0.92
CA GLN A 73 3.52 10.45 0.86
C GLN A 73 3.45 11.27 2.14
N LYS A 74 2.23 11.56 2.61
CA LYS A 74 2.03 12.27 3.88
C LYS A 74 2.63 11.50 5.06
N CYS A 75 2.43 10.18 5.12
CA CYS A 75 2.96 9.36 6.20
C CYS A 75 4.49 9.27 6.16
N LEU A 76 5.11 9.21 4.98
CA LEU A 76 6.56 9.22 4.80
C LEU A 76 7.19 10.52 5.31
N CYS A 77 6.59 11.68 5.00
CA CYS A 77 7.06 12.98 5.50
C CYS A 77 6.97 13.11 7.03
N ASN A 78 6.03 12.42 7.67
CA ASN A 78 5.77 12.54 9.11
C ASN A 78 6.57 11.56 9.98
N GLY A 79 7.26 10.57 9.40
CA GLY A 79 7.93 9.53 10.18
C GLY A 79 8.84 8.61 9.38
N GLY A 80 9.36 9.05 8.24
CA GLY A 80 10.32 8.30 7.44
C GLY A 80 11.62 8.06 8.21
N VAL A 81 12.01 6.80 8.35
CA VAL A 81 13.31 6.39 8.89
C VAL A 81 13.91 5.34 7.96
N SER A 82 15.18 5.51 7.64
CA SER A 82 15.95 4.60 6.78
C SER A 82 16.99 3.88 7.61
#